data_AF-A0A2S2R2N5-F1
#
_entry.id   AF-A0A2S2R2N5-F1
#
_cell.length_a   1.000
_cell.length_b   1.000
_cell.length_c   1.000
_cell.angle_alpha   90.00
_cell.angle_beta   90.00
_cell.angle_gamma   90.00
#
_symmetry.space_group_name_H-M   'P 1'
#
loop_
_entity.id
_entity.type
_entity.pdbx_description
1 polymer ?
#
loop_
_entity_poly.entity_id
_entity_poly.type
_entity_poly.pdbx_seq_one_letter_code
_entity_poly.pdbx_strand_id
1 'polypeptide(L)'
;RNSGGSILELAVFSVYMSQLLFGPEKPLIYGTCGQLTESGFDKDASVILKYSNGKISTFFSHFKVKLPNEAIIFGTKGSIKLYNPFWSAIKMTVKGNDIDIDVPPTKEATKYRNSVQLIYEIQEVRNCLMKGKKLLLKKY
;
A
#
# COMPACT_ATOMS: atom_id res chain seq x y z
N ARG A 1 23.00 -1.32 11.52
CA ARG A 1 22.37 -0.10 10.94
C ARG A 1 20.94 -0.47 10.60
N ASN A 2 19.95 0.08 11.29
CA ASN A 2 18.55 -0.10 10.90
C ASN A 2 18.35 0.74 9.64
N SER A 3 18.23 0.11 8.48
CA SER A 3 17.71 0.74 7.26
C SER A 3 16.24 1.02 7.50
N GLY A 4 15.92 2.23 7.95
CA GLY A 4 14.56 2.74 8.14
C GLY A 4 14.31 3.93 7.22
N GLY A 5 13.15 4.56 7.36
CA GLY A 5 12.77 5.68 6.51
C GLY A 5 11.29 5.68 6.18
N SER A 6 10.70 6.87 5.99
CA SER A 6 9.28 7.01 5.71
C SER A 6 8.89 6.27 4.42
N ILE A 7 9.79 6.20 3.45
CA ILE A 7 9.59 5.47 2.21
C ILE A 7 9.50 3.96 2.48
N LEU A 8 10.48 3.40 3.19
CA LEU A 8 10.56 1.97 3.44
C LEU A 8 9.47 1.47 4.39
N GLU A 9 9.15 2.26 5.43
CA GLU A 9 8.20 1.85 6.47
C GLU A 9 6.75 2.21 6.16
N LEU A 10 6.50 3.28 5.39
CA LEU A 10 5.15 3.79 5.15
C LEU A 10 4.80 3.84 3.65
N ALA A 11 5.64 4.45 2.81
CA ALA A 11 5.31 4.62 1.38
C ALA A 11 5.35 3.29 0.59
N VAL A 12 5.94 2.23 1.15
CA VAL A 12 5.92 0.88 0.54
C VAL A 12 4.50 0.41 0.23
N PHE A 13 3.51 0.73 1.07
CA PHE A 13 2.11 0.40 0.82
C PHE A 13 1.53 1.18 -0.37
N SER A 14 1.94 2.44 -0.55
CA SER A 14 1.53 3.28 -1.68
C SER A 14 2.17 2.81 -3.00
N VAL A 15 3.44 2.41 -2.94
CA VAL A 15 4.14 1.79 -4.08
C VAL A 15 3.47 0.48 -4.46
N TYR A 16 3.19 -0.39 -3.48
CA TYR A 16 2.47 -1.65 -3.69
C TYR A 16 1.09 -1.40 -4.32
N MET A 17 0.30 -0.47 -3.78
CA MET A 17 -1.02 -0.13 -4.33
C MET A 17 -0.94 0.32 -5.78
N SER A 18 0.06 1.13 -6.12
CA SER A 18 0.29 1.59 -7.50
C SER A 18 0.58 0.41 -8.43
N GLN A 19 1.42 -0.53 -8.00
CA GLN A 19 1.77 -1.72 -8.78
C GLN A 19 0.60 -2.71 -8.88
N LEU A 20 -0.21 -2.84 -7.82
CA LEU A 20 -1.41 -3.66 -7.83
C LEU A 20 -2.43 -3.14 -8.87
N LEU A 21 -2.60 -1.83 -8.96
CA LEU A 21 -3.59 -1.20 -9.84
C LEU A 21 -3.10 -1.08 -11.29
N PHE A 22 -1.83 -0.76 -11.50
CA PHE A 22 -1.29 -0.47 -12.83
C PHE A 22 -0.49 -1.65 -13.42
N GLY A 23 -0.31 -2.72 -12.66
CA GLY A 23 0.45 -3.90 -13.06
C GLY A 23 1.97 -3.72 -12.85
N PRO A 24 2.77 -4.69 -13.31
CA PRO A 24 4.23 -4.74 -13.08
C PRO A 24 5.01 -3.74 -13.95
N GLU A 25 4.35 -2.71 -14.46
CA GLU A 25 4.97 -1.68 -15.26
C GLU A 25 5.92 -0.85 -14.39
N LYS A 26 7.15 -0.63 -14.89
CA LYS A 26 8.08 0.31 -14.27
C LYS A 26 7.65 1.75 -14.59
N PRO A 27 7.27 2.56 -13.59
CA PRO A 27 6.91 3.95 -13.84
C PRO A 27 8.14 4.83 -14.08
N LEU A 28 7.90 5.98 -14.71
CA LEU A 28 8.82 7.12 -14.64
C LEU A 28 8.59 7.84 -13.31
N ILE A 29 9.68 8.15 -12.59
CA ILE A 29 9.63 9.08 -11.46
C ILE A 29 9.52 10.49 -12.04
N TYR A 30 8.36 11.10 -11.91
CA TYR A 30 8.09 12.42 -12.48
C TYR A 30 8.54 13.54 -11.55
N GLY A 31 8.45 13.32 -10.23
CA GLY A 31 8.92 14.27 -9.23
C GLY A 31 8.96 13.67 -7.83
N THR A 32 9.90 14.16 -7.02
CA THR A 32 10.06 13.78 -5.62
C THR A 32 10.44 14.99 -4.78
N CYS A 33 9.94 15.06 -3.56
CA CYS A 33 10.35 16.04 -2.56
C CYS A 33 10.34 15.37 -1.19
N GLY A 34 11.29 15.70 -0.32
CA GLY A 34 11.33 15.12 1.02
C GLY A 34 12.51 15.64 1.82
N GLN A 35 12.54 15.29 3.09
CA GLN A 35 13.60 15.69 4.00
C GLN A 35 14.24 14.50 4.67
N LEU A 36 15.56 14.56 4.85
CA LEU A 36 16.28 13.61 5.69
C LEU A 36 16.22 14.04 7.16
N THR A 37 16.32 13.06 8.04
CA THR A 37 16.66 13.23 9.45
C THR A 37 18.16 13.53 9.59
N GLU A 38 18.59 14.04 10.76
CA GLU A 38 20.02 14.24 11.08
C GLU A 38 20.84 12.95 10.97
N SER A 39 20.20 11.79 11.20
CA SER A 39 20.83 10.48 11.06
C SER A 39 20.83 9.93 9.63
N GLY A 40 20.34 10.68 8.65
CA GLY A 40 20.41 10.35 7.22
C GLY A 40 19.28 9.51 6.64
N PHE A 41 18.29 9.10 7.45
CA PHE A 41 17.07 8.43 6.95
C PHE A 41 16.03 9.44 6.48
N ASP A 42 15.20 9.11 5.49
CA ASP A 42 14.12 10.00 5.09
C ASP A 42 13.04 10.11 6.18
N LYS A 43 12.73 11.36 6.54
CA LYS A 43 11.71 11.74 7.52
C LYS A 43 10.32 11.77 6.89
N ASP A 44 10.28 12.20 5.64
CA ASP A 44 9.10 12.35 4.81
C ASP A 44 9.48 12.26 3.32
N ALA A 45 8.48 11.93 2.49
CA ALA A 45 8.63 11.88 1.05
C ALA A 45 7.28 12.11 0.35
N SER A 46 7.25 13.02 -0.61
CA SER A 46 6.23 13.21 -1.64
C SER A 46 6.75 12.65 -2.95
N VAL A 47 5.96 11.82 -3.63
CA VAL A 47 6.38 11.15 -4.87
C VAL A 47 5.25 11.22 -5.90
N ILE A 48 5.61 11.52 -7.14
CA ILE A 48 4.74 11.44 -8.32
C ILE A 48 5.34 10.42 -9.29
N LEU A 49 4.58 9.37 -9.57
CA LEU A 49 4.90 8.32 -10.53
C LEU A 49 4.01 8.45 -11.75
N LYS A 50 4.62 8.45 -12.94
CA LYS A 50 3.92 8.45 -14.22
C LYS A 50 4.07 7.09 -14.88
N TYR A 51 2.95 6.47 -15.20
CA TYR A 51 2.84 5.21 -15.92
C TYR A 51 2.36 5.45 -17.36
N SER A 52 2.40 4.41 -18.17
CA SER A 52 1.88 4.39 -19.54
C SER A 52 0.40 4.76 -19.58
N ASN A 53 -0.04 5.22 -20.76
CA ASN A 53 -1.43 5.59 -21.02
C ASN A 53 -1.97 6.69 -20.07
N GLY A 54 -1.09 7.58 -19.61
CA GLY A 54 -1.45 8.75 -18.81
C GLY A 54 -1.85 8.44 -17.36
N LYS A 55 -1.65 7.21 -16.88
CA LYS A 55 -1.92 6.85 -15.49
C LYS A 55 -0.87 7.50 -14.57
N ILE A 56 -1.33 8.04 -13.44
CA ILE A 56 -0.49 8.73 -12.47
C ILE A 56 -0.80 8.20 -11.07
N SER A 57 0.25 7.99 -10.28
CA SER A 57 0.13 7.73 -8.84
C SER A 57 0.90 8.82 -8.09
N THR A 58 0.26 9.40 -7.08
CA THR A 58 0.86 10.39 -6.19
C THR A 58 0.65 9.94 -4.76
N PHE A 59 1.71 9.96 -3.95
CA PHE A 59 1.63 9.60 -2.54
C PHE A 59 2.60 10.40 -1.70
N PHE A 60 2.29 10.45 -0.40
CA PHE A 60 3.09 11.13 0.61
C PHE A 60 3.23 10.24 1.85
N SER A 61 4.42 10.23 2.46
CA SER A 61 4.73 9.59 3.74
C SER A 61 5.39 10.58 4.68
N HIS A 62 5.12 10.45 5.98
CA HIS A 62 5.74 11.30 7.00
C HIS A 62 5.74 10.62 8.38
N PHE A 63 6.88 10.64 9.08
CA PHE A 63 6.97 10.09 10.45
C PHE A 63 6.45 11.00 11.58
N LYS A 64 6.45 12.33 11.41
CA LYS A 64 6.05 13.27 12.48
C LYS A 64 4.64 13.80 12.33
N VAL A 65 4.11 13.83 11.10
CA VAL A 65 2.78 14.37 10.81
C VAL A 65 1.81 13.23 10.57
N LYS A 66 0.70 13.24 11.31
CA LYS A 66 -0.39 12.28 11.10
C LYS A 66 -1.12 12.60 9.80
N LEU A 67 -1.04 11.70 8.85
CA LEU A 67 -1.77 11.77 7.59
C LEU A 67 -3.15 11.09 7.71
N PRO A 68 -4.07 11.36 6.77
CA PRO A 68 -5.34 10.65 6.71
C PRO A 68 -5.17 9.13 6.60
N ASN A 69 -4.08 8.66 5.98
CA ASN A 69 -3.79 7.24 5.72
C ASN A 69 -4.89 6.55 4.90
N GLU A 70 -5.39 7.25 3.89
CA GLU A 70 -6.42 6.79 2.96
C GLU A 70 -5.81 6.62 1.55
N ALA A 71 -6.39 5.75 0.74
CA ALA A 71 -6.05 5.62 -0.68
C ALA A 71 -7.30 5.87 -1.52
N ILE A 72 -7.18 6.72 -2.55
CA ILE A 72 -8.29 7.04 -3.44
C ILE A 72 -7.87 6.75 -4.87
N ILE A 73 -8.66 5.91 -5.54
CA ILE A 73 -8.49 5.53 -6.93
C ILE A 73 -9.56 6.25 -7.74
N PHE A 74 -9.15 6.96 -8.79
CA PHE A 74 -10.05 7.66 -9.70
C PHE A 74 -10.03 7.00 -11.08
N GLY A 75 -11.22 6.87 -11.67
CA GLY A 75 -11.38 6.41 -13.04
C GLY A 75 -12.58 7.09 -13.71
N THR A 76 -12.78 6.80 -14.99
CA THR A 76 -13.86 7.41 -15.78
C THR A 76 -15.28 7.03 -15.32
N LYS A 77 -15.41 5.99 -14.49
CA LYS A 77 -16.70 5.48 -13.98
C LYS A 77 -16.93 5.78 -12.49
N GLY A 78 -16.13 6.68 -11.91
CA GLY A 78 -16.19 7.06 -10.50
C GLY A 78 -14.90 6.72 -9.75
N SER A 79 -15.01 6.60 -8.43
CA SER A 79 -13.87 6.41 -7.54
C SER A 79 -14.05 5.25 -6.57
N ILE A 80 -12.92 4.77 -6.05
CA ILE A 80 -12.85 3.86 -4.91
C ILE A 80 -12.03 4.58 -3.83
N LYS A 81 -12.53 4.60 -2.60
CA LYS A 81 -11.80 5.12 -1.44
C LYS A 81 -11.61 4.01 -0.42
N LEU A 82 -10.36 3.72 -0.07
CA LEU A 82 -10.00 2.86 1.06
C LEU A 82 -9.74 3.75 2.28
N TYR A 83 -10.42 3.49 3.38
CA TYR A 83 -10.32 4.29 4.60
C TYR A 83 -9.14 3.86 5.48
N ASN A 84 -8.85 4.71 6.47
CA ASN A 84 -7.73 4.55 7.38
C ASN A 84 -7.78 3.28 8.25
N PRO A 85 -6.72 2.45 8.26
CA PRO A 85 -5.52 2.54 7.40
C PRO A 85 -5.75 1.84 6.06
N PHE A 86 -5.40 2.48 4.94
CA PHE A 86 -5.68 1.89 3.63
C PHE A 86 -4.94 0.56 3.37
N TRP A 87 -3.81 0.32 4.04
CA TRP A 87 -3.02 -0.91 3.93
C TRP A 87 -3.62 -2.11 4.67
N SER A 88 -4.65 -1.89 5.49
CA SER A 88 -5.46 -2.95 6.12
C SER A 88 -6.88 -2.47 6.34
N ALA A 89 -7.45 -1.85 5.29
CA ALA A 89 -8.75 -1.20 5.34
C ALA A 89 -9.84 -2.18 5.74
N ILE A 90 -10.77 -1.73 6.58
CA ILE A 90 -11.98 -2.48 6.96
C ILE A 90 -13.26 -1.80 6.46
N LYS A 91 -13.10 -0.66 5.79
CA LYS A 91 -14.17 0.11 5.19
C LYS A 91 -13.67 0.68 3.87
N MET A 92 -14.52 0.67 2.86
CA MET A 92 -14.27 1.35 1.59
C MET A 92 -15.55 2.00 1.06
N THR A 93 -15.41 2.99 0.18
CA THR A 93 -16.52 3.51 -0.62
C THR A 93 -16.25 3.20 -2.07
N VAL A 94 -17.22 2.62 -2.78
CA VAL A 94 -17.15 2.32 -4.21
C VAL A 94 -18.28 3.07 -4.92
N LYS A 95 -17.92 4.02 -5.77
CA LYS A 95 -18.88 4.88 -6.50
C LYS A 95 -19.93 5.52 -5.57
N GLY A 96 -19.49 6.00 -4.40
CA GLY A 96 -20.34 6.63 -3.40
C GLY A 96 -21.09 5.67 -2.46
N ASN A 97 -20.98 4.35 -2.64
CA ASN A 97 -21.61 3.37 -1.74
C ASN A 97 -20.59 2.84 -0.74
N ASP A 98 -20.92 2.93 0.55
CA ASP A 98 -20.09 2.42 1.62
C ASP A 98 -20.19 0.89 1.73
N ILE A 99 -19.04 0.26 1.94
CA ILE A 99 -18.87 -1.18 2.09
C ILE A 99 -17.97 -1.41 3.30
N ASP A 100 -18.47 -2.18 4.27
CA ASP A 100 -17.66 -2.71 5.35
C ASP A 100 -17.05 -4.05 4.91
N ILE A 101 -15.79 -4.28 5.28
CA ILE A 101 -15.01 -5.46 4.92
C ILE A 101 -14.96 -6.35 6.16
N ASP A 102 -15.41 -7.60 6.00
CA ASP A 102 -15.38 -8.58 7.09
C ASP A 102 -13.94 -8.84 7.56
N VAL A 103 -13.76 -8.72 8.87
CA VAL A 103 -12.49 -9.02 9.53
C VAL A 103 -12.66 -10.32 10.31
N PRO A 104 -11.75 -11.30 10.12
CA PRO A 104 -11.80 -12.55 10.86
C PRO A 104 -11.72 -12.29 12.38
N PRO A 105 -12.50 -13.01 13.20
CA PRO A 105 -12.46 -12.83 14.64
C PRO A 105 -11.10 -13.26 15.20
N THR A 106 -10.66 -12.57 16.25
CA THR A 106 -9.47 -12.95 17.03
C THR A 106 -9.83 -13.02 18.51
N LYS A 107 -9.24 -13.99 19.22
CA LYS A 107 -9.43 -14.14 20.67
C LYS A 107 -8.62 -13.11 21.47
N GLU A 108 -7.50 -12.66 20.90
CA GLU A 108 -6.56 -11.74 21.54
C GLU A 108 -6.33 -10.52 20.66
N ALA A 109 -5.99 -9.40 21.29
CA ALA A 109 -5.61 -8.20 20.59
C ALA A 109 -4.28 -8.41 19.85
N THR A 110 -4.21 -7.96 18.61
CA THR A 110 -2.97 -8.02 17.83
C THR A 110 -2.08 -6.82 18.12
N LYS A 111 -0.76 -7.00 18.05
CA LYS A 111 0.24 -5.93 18.25
C LYS A 111 0.04 -4.76 17.28
N TYR A 112 -0.28 -5.06 16.04
CA TYR A 112 -0.53 -4.06 14.99
C TYR A 112 -2.02 -4.03 14.64
N ARG A 113 -2.53 -2.84 14.35
CA ARG A 113 -3.93 -2.63 13.98
C ARG A 113 -4.29 -3.51 12.79
N ASN A 114 -5.40 -4.25 12.92
CA ASN A 114 -5.97 -5.11 11.87
C ASN A 114 -5.05 -6.24 11.38
N SER A 115 -3.95 -6.56 12.07
CA SER A 115 -3.00 -7.57 11.59
C SER A 115 -3.54 -9.01 11.64
N VAL A 116 -4.72 -9.24 12.23
CA VAL A 116 -5.46 -10.51 12.06
C VAL A 116 -5.74 -10.81 10.58
N GLN A 117 -5.85 -9.78 9.73
CA GLN A 117 -6.06 -9.92 8.29
C GLN A 117 -4.88 -10.58 7.56
N LEU A 118 -3.69 -10.71 8.18
CA LEU A 118 -2.59 -11.50 7.62
C LEU A 118 -2.97 -12.96 7.37
N ILE A 119 -4.06 -13.45 7.99
CA ILE A 119 -4.64 -14.75 7.67
C ILE A 119 -4.96 -14.91 6.18
N TYR A 120 -5.33 -13.83 5.47
CA TYR A 120 -5.61 -13.88 4.04
C TYR A 120 -4.34 -14.18 3.23
N GLU A 121 -3.21 -13.58 3.58
CA GLU A 121 -1.92 -13.87 2.95
C GLU A 121 -1.46 -15.30 3.27
N ILE A 122 -1.65 -15.75 4.51
CA ILE A 122 -1.33 -17.13 4.93
C ILE A 122 -2.16 -18.15 4.13
N GLN A 123 -3.46 -17.89 3.96
CA GLN A 123 -4.35 -18.73 3.18
C GLN A 123 -3.93 -18.77 1.71
N GLU A 124 -3.55 -17.64 1.12
CA GLU A 124 -3.09 -17.62 -0.27
C GLU A 124 -1.75 -18.33 -0.47
N VAL A 125 -0.81 -18.21 0.47
CA VAL A 125 0.44 -18.99 0.45
C VAL A 125 0.11 -20.49 0.48
N ARG A 126 -0.76 -20.93 1.39
CA ARG A 126 -1.21 -22.33 1.45
C ARG A 126 -1.84 -22.77 0.12
N ASN A 127 -2.73 -21.96 -0.45
CA ASN A 127 -3.37 -22.25 -1.73
C ASN A 127 -2.36 -22.40 -2.87
N CYS A 128 -1.36 -21.53 -2.93
CA CYS A 128 -0.29 -21.60 -3.91
C CYS A 128 0.52 -22.90 -3.79
N LEU A 129 0.91 -23.27 -2.55
CA LEU A 129 1.65 -24.50 -2.28
C LEU A 129 0.86 -25.75 -2.67
N MET A 130 -0.43 -25.82 -2.30
CA MET A 130 -1.31 -26.94 -2.65
C MET A 130 -1.51 -27.09 -4.16
N LYS A 131 -1.41 -26.00 -4.92
CA LYS A 131 -1.48 -25.99 -6.39
C LYS A 131 -0.11 -26.22 -7.05
N GLY A 132 0.94 -26.51 -6.28
CA GLY A 132 2.30 -26.70 -6.80
C GLY A 132 2.91 -25.45 -7.44
N LYS A 133 2.37 -24.26 -7.17
CA LYS A 133 2.93 -23.02 -7.70
C LYS A 133 4.28 -22.75 -7.03
N LYS A 134 5.28 -22.39 -7.82
CA LYS A 134 6.57 -21.88 -7.34
C LYS A 134 6.60 -20.37 -7.54
N LEU A 135 7.23 -19.65 -6.62
CA LEU A 135 7.64 -18.27 -6.88
C LEU A 135 8.55 -18.29 -8.10
N LEU A 136 8.10 -17.73 -9.22
CA LEU A 136 8.96 -17.45 -10.36
C LEU A 136 9.85 -16.27 -9.95
N LEU A 137 10.90 -16.57 -9.20
CA LEU A 137 12.08 -15.72 -9.16
C LEU A 137 12.69 -15.79 -10.56
N LYS A 138 12.18 -14.97 -11.48
CA LYS A 138 12.94 -14.61 -12.67
C LYS A 138 14.22 -13.98 -12.11
N LYS A 139 15.32 -14.73 -12.17
CA LYS A 139 16.66 -14.19 -11.96
C LYS A 139 16.77 -12.97 -12.85
N TYR A 140 16.86 -11.79 -12.23
CA TYR A 140 17.34 -10.59 -12.88
C TYR A 140 18.87 -10.69 -12.99
#